data_AF-A0A375ACE4-F1
#
_entry.id   AF-A0A375ACE4-F1
#
_cell.length_a   1.000
_cell.length_b   1.000
_cell.length_c   1.000
_cell.angle_alpha   90.00
_cell.angle_beta   90.00
_cell.angle_gamma   90.00
#
_symmetry.space_group_name_H-M   'P 1'
#
loop_
_entity.id
_entity.type
_entity.pdbx_description
1 polymer ?
#
loop_
_entity_poly.entity_id
_entity_poly.type
_entity_poly.pdbx_seq_one_letter_code
_entity_poly.pdbx_strand_id
1 'polypeptide(L)'
;MAALARHQPGRWSPQPGVELVCQPGEAGWEVMLHIQPAQQPPGLLRTLLNRRYQQAERYEGSHLCLNGRNVLIIWWPLPQEPASYAQVVEQLFALAGLPPAPFVV
;
A
#
# COMPACT_ATOMS: atom_id res chain seq x y z
N MET A 1 6.04 -8.02 -10.84
CA MET A 1 6.94 -6.91 -10.46
C MET A 1 7.65 -6.20 -11.62
N ALA A 2 7.70 -6.76 -12.84
CA ALA A 2 8.43 -6.13 -13.95
C ALA A 2 7.91 -4.70 -14.29
N ALA A 3 6.61 -4.43 -14.21
CA ALA A 3 6.07 -3.09 -14.48
C ALA A 3 6.38 -2.08 -13.35
N LEU A 4 6.35 -2.50 -12.08
CA LEU A 4 6.79 -1.66 -10.95
C LEU A 4 8.28 -1.33 -11.06
N ALA A 5 9.11 -2.34 -11.33
CA ALA A 5 10.55 -2.20 -11.56
C ALA A 5 10.89 -1.41 -12.84
N ARG A 6 9.97 -1.35 -13.81
CA ARG A 6 10.10 -0.56 -15.04
C ARG A 6 9.48 0.83 -14.93
N HIS A 7 9.02 1.24 -13.74
CA HIS A 7 8.39 2.56 -13.57
C HIS A 7 7.24 2.73 -14.57
N GLN A 8 6.32 1.76 -14.60
CA GLN A 8 5.12 1.83 -15.44
C GLN A 8 3.89 1.90 -14.54
N PRO A 9 2.90 2.76 -14.88
CA PRO A 9 1.66 2.78 -14.15
C PRO A 9 0.99 1.42 -14.25
N GLY A 10 0.47 0.92 -13.15
CA GLY A 10 -0.09 -0.41 -13.09
C GLY A 10 -1.07 -0.56 -11.95
N ARG A 11 -2.05 -1.43 -12.15
CA ARG A 11 -3.01 -1.82 -11.13
C ARG A 11 -3.04 -3.33 -11.04
N TRP A 12 -2.92 -3.84 -9.83
CA TRP A 12 -2.97 -5.26 -9.53
C TRP A 12 -4.02 -5.51 -8.45
N SER A 13 -4.81 -6.56 -8.62
CA SER A 13 -5.80 -6.96 -7.63
C SER A 13 -5.33 -8.25 -6.96
N PRO A 14 -4.56 -8.17 -5.85
CA PRO A 14 -4.03 -9.35 -5.15
C PRO A 14 -5.15 -10.26 -4.62
N GLN A 15 -6.29 -9.68 -4.24
CA GLN A 15 -7.48 -10.37 -3.76
C GLN A 15 -8.72 -9.51 -4.03
N PRO A 16 -9.94 -10.09 -4.02
CA PRO A 16 -11.17 -9.33 -4.22
C PRO A 16 -11.28 -8.15 -3.25
N GLY A 17 -11.54 -6.96 -3.79
CA GLY A 17 -11.71 -5.73 -3.00
C GLY A 17 -10.43 -5.14 -2.41
N VAL A 18 -9.24 -5.64 -2.79
CA VAL A 18 -7.95 -5.01 -2.50
C VAL A 18 -7.25 -4.74 -3.82
N GLU A 19 -6.71 -3.55 -3.98
CA GLU A 19 -6.03 -3.13 -5.21
C GLU A 19 -4.73 -2.41 -4.89
N LEU A 20 -3.66 -2.86 -5.51
CA LEU A 20 -2.37 -2.20 -5.50
C LEU A 20 -2.28 -1.34 -6.77
N VAL A 21 -2.06 -0.04 -6.62
CA VAL A 21 -1.92 0.90 -7.73
C VAL A 21 -0.53 1.50 -7.66
N CYS A 22 0.19 1.49 -8.77
CA CYS A 22 1.43 2.24 -8.94
C CYS A 22 1.21 3.30 -10.01
N GLN A 23 1.62 4.53 -9.73
CA GLN A 23 1.49 5.66 -10.66
C GLN A 23 2.57 6.71 -10.39
N PRO A 24 2.85 7.59 -11.36
CA PRO A 24 3.66 8.78 -11.10
C PRO A 24 2.92 9.74 -10.17
N GLY A 25 3.63 10.31 -9.22
CA GLY A 25 3.20 11.39 -8.35
C GLY A 25 4.19 12.56 -8.38
N GLU A 26 4.08 13.49 -7.42
CA GLU A 26 4.81 14.76 -7.48
C GLU A 26 6.33 14.59 -7.30
N ALA A 27 6.75 13.65 -6.45
CA ALA A 27 8.15 13.42 -6.11
C ALA A 27 8.79 12.21 -6.82
N GLY A 28 8.04 11.53 -7.70
CA GLY A 28 8.52 10.32 -8.35
C GLY A 28 7.41 9.29 -8.53
N TRP A 29 7.70 8.02 -8.22
CA TRP A 29 6.70 6.96 -8.26
C TRP A 29 6.05 6.76 -6.92
N GLU A 30 4.80 6.38 -6.92
CA GLU A 30 4.02 6.17 -5.71
C GLU A 30 3.25 4.88 -5.82
N VAL A 31 3.12 4.20 -4.69
CA VAL A 31 2.33 2.99 -4.57
C VAL A 31 1.19 3.22 -3.58
N MET A 32 0.00 2.76 -3.94
CA MET A 32 -1.20 2.88 -3.15
C MET A 32 -1.87 1.54 -3.00
N LEU A 33 -2.35 1.26 -1.80
CA LEU A 33 -3.21 0.14 -1.49
C LEU A 33 -4.62 0.65 -1.25
N HIS A 34 -5.55 0.28 -2.12
CA HIS A 34 -6.97 0.57 -2.00
C HIS A 34 -7.68 -0.65 -1.41
N ILE A 35 -8.36 -0.46 -0.29
CA ILE A 35 -9.14 -1.50 0.38
C ILE A 35 -10.61 -1.07 0.33
N GLN A 36 -11.41 -1.82 -0.43
CA GLN A 36 -12.84 -1.54 -0.59
C GLN A 36 -13.56 -1.71 0.76
N PRO A 37 -14.65 -0.96 1.02
CA PRO A 37 -15.40 -1.05 2.28
C PRO A 37 -15.80 -2.48 2.68
N ALA A 38 -16.15 -3.32 1.70
CA ALA A 38 -16.50 -4.72 1.93
C ALA A 38 -15.35 -5.58 2.48
N GLN A 39 -14.11 -5.12 2.38
CA GLN A 39 -12.90 -5.77 2.90
C GLN A 39 -12.33 -5.04 4.13
N GLN A 40 -13.10 -4.14 4.74
CA GLN A 40 -12.70 -3.42 5.95
C GLN A 40 -13.43 -3.99 7.17
N PRO A 41 -12.87 -5.01 7.84
CA PRO A 41 -13.49 -5.53 9.05
C PRO A 41 -13.56 -4.45 10.15
N PRO A 42 -14.54 -4.53 11.06
CA PRO A 42 -14.63 -3.60 12.19
C PRO A 42 -13.30 -3.48 12.93
N GLY A 43 -12.84 -2.24 13.13
CA GLY A 43 -11.58 -1.95 13.81
C GLY A 43 -10.33 -2.05 12.95
N LEU A 44 -10.42 -2.36 11.64
CA LEU A 44 -9.26 -2.36 10.73
C LEU A 44 -8.47 -1.05 10.80
N LEU A 45 -9.15 0.10 10.64
CA LEU A 45 -8.52 1.41 10.65
C LEU A 45 -7.80 1.68 11.97
N ARG A 46 -8.43 1.36 13.10
CA ARG A 46 -7.82 1.52 14.43
C ARG A 46 -6.58 0.66 14.58
N THR A 47 -6.66 -0.61 14.18
CA THR A 47 -5.52 -1.53 14.23
C THR A 47 -4.38 -1.07 13.35
N LEU A 48 -4.68 -0.57 12.14
CA LEU A 48 -3.70 0.01 11.23
C LEU A 48 -3.01 1.22 11.88
N LEU A 49 -3.78 2.19 12.36
CA LEU A 49 -3.24 3.39 13.01
C LEU A 49 -2.35 3.02 14.22
N ASN A 50 -2.78 2.05 15.03
CA ASN A 50 -1.97 1.55 16.13
C ASN A 50 -0.65 0.92 15.67
N ARG A 51 -0.66 0.08 14.62
CA ARG A 51 0.58 -0.50 14.05
C ARG A 51 1.52 0.57 13.55
N ARG A 52 0.99 1.54 12.80
CA ARG A 52 1.77 2.68 12.30
C ARG A 52 2.41 3.44 13.45
N TYR A 53 1.66 3.71 14.50
CA TYR A 53 2.16 4.44 15.67
C TYR A 53 3.26 3.66 16.41
N GLN A 54 3.05 2.36 16.63
CA GLN A 54 4.02 1.49 17.31
C GLN A 54 5.31 1.27 16.52
N GLN A 55 5.25 1.38 15.20
CA GLN A 55 6.37 1.15 14.29
C GLN A 55 6.61 2.38 13.40
N ALA A 56 6.63 3.57 14.02
CA ALA A 56 6.66 4.85 13.31
C ALA A 56 7.84 4.96 12.34
N GLU A 57 9.04 4.54 12.76
CA GLU A 57 10.25 4.52 11.91
C GLU A 57 10.09 3.59 10.69
N ARG A 58 9.48 2.42 10.89
CA ARG A 58 9.27 1.45 9.80
C ARG A 58 8.31 1.97 8.73
N TYR A 59 7.31 2.75 9.15
CA TYR A 59 6.23 3.25 8.29
C TYR A 59 6.33 4.74 7.99
N GLU A 60 7.51 5.32 8.18
CA GLU A 60 7.78 6.72 7.91
C GLU A 60 7.52 7.04 6.42
N GLY A 61 6.89 8.18 6.16
CA GLY A 61 6.52 8.59 4.80
C GLY A 61 5.31 7.88 4.20
N SER A 62 4.73 6.88 4.88
CA SER A 62 3.41 6.38 4.49
C SER A 62 2.33 7.42 4.80
N HIS A 63 1.19 7.35 4.14
CA HIS A 63 0.04 8.23 4.32
C HIS A 63 -1.26 7.41 4.27
N LEU A 64 -2.29 7.90 4.96
CA LEU A 64 -3.53 7.17 5.17
C LEU A 64 -4.70 8.11 4.95
N CYS A 65 -5.65 7.71 4.11
CA CYS A 65 -6.89 8.44 3.93
C CYS A 65 -8.07 7.52 3.66
N LEU A 66 -9.26 8.04 3.94
CA LEU A 66 -10.54 7.46 3.51
C LEU A 66 -11.12 8.42 2.48
N ASN A 67 -11.54 7.90 1.33
CA ASN A 67 -12.24 8.72 0.34
C ASN A 67 -13.74 8.83 0.65
N GLY A 68 -14.48 9.63 -0.13
CA GLY A 68 -15.93 9.81 0.03
C GLY A 68 -16.79 8.56 -0.22
N ARG A 69 -16.19 7.43 -0.60
CA ARG A 69 -16.84 6.11 -0.75
C ARG A 69 -16.39 5.12 0.31
N ASN A 70 -15.74 5.59 1.39
CA ASN A 70 -15.14 4.77 2.44
C ASN A 70 -14.07 3.79 1.95
N VAL A 71 -13.46 4.00 0.78
CA VAL A 71 -12.29 3.21 0.38
C VAL A 71 -11.10 3.69 1.21
N LEU A 72 -10.48 2.77 1.94
CA LEU A 72 -9.27 3.03 2.69
C LEU A 72 -8.10 2.99 1.71
N ILE A 73 -7.34 4.08 1.67
CA ILE A 73 -6.18 4.26 0.81
C ILE A 73 -4.96 4.41 1.70
N ILE A 74 -4.01 3.50 1.54
CA ILE A 74 -2.67 3.62 2.13
C ILE A 74 -1.73 3.99 0.99
N TRP A 75 -1.08 5.12 1.10
CA TRP A 75 -0.23 5.70 0.08
C TRP A 75 1.22 5.74 0.57
N TRP A 76 2.18 5.44 -0.29
CA TRP A 76 3.60 5.55 0.01
C TRP A 76 4.40 5.94 -1.24
N PRO A 77 5.19 7.03 -1.17
CA PRO A 77 6.20 7.31 -2.18
C PRO A 77 7.21 6.17 -2.28
N LEU A 78 7.52 5.74 -3.51
CA LEU A 78 8.58 4.78 -3.77
C LEU A 78 9.94 5.48 -3.69
N PRO A 79 10.95 4.86 -3.06
CA PRO A 79 12.32 5.37 -3.07
C PRO A 79 12.89 5.39 -4.49
N GLN A 80 14.04 6.03 -4.72
CA GLN A 80 14.63 6.02 -6.07
C GLN A 80 15.26 4.68 -6.45
N GLU A 81 15.53 3.81 -5.47
CA GLU A 81 16.15 2.51 -5.66
C GLU A 81 15.11 1.42 -5.93
N PRO A 82 15.06 0.83 -7.14
CA PRO A 82 14.06 -0.19 -7.49
C PRO A 82 14.16 -1.47 -6.65
N ALA A 83 15.35 -1.75 -6.08
CA ALA A 83 15.57 -2.90 -5.21
C ALA A 83 14.70 -2.86 -3.94
N SER A 84 14.34 -1.67 -3.46
CA SER A 84 13.52 -1.49 -2.25
C SER A 84 12.02 -1.61 -2.50
N TYR A 85 11.57 -1.72 -3.76
CA TYR A 85 10.14 -1.67 -4.07
C TYR A 85 9.36 -2.86 -3.53
N ALA A 86 9.96 -4.05 -3.60
CA ALA A 86 9.37 -5.25 -3.02
C ALA A 86 9.14 -5.05 -1.51
N GLN A 87 10.13 -4.49 -0.82
CA GLN A 87 10.05 -4.20 0.61
C GLN A 87 8.94 -3.19 0.94
N VAL A 88 8.78 -2.11 0.17
CA VAL A 88 7.70 -1.13 0.38
C VAL A 88 6.33 -1.79 0.18
N VAL A 89 6.18 -2.62 -0.86
CA VAL A 89 4.94 -3.36 -1.10
C VAL A 89 4.64 -4.32 0.04
N GLU A 90 5.61 -5.10 0.51
CA GLU A 90 5.43 -5.97 1.68
C GLU A 90 5.03 -5.18 2.93
N GLN A 91 5.67 -4.04 3.17
CA GLN A 91 5.35 -3.17 4.30
C GLN A 91 3.94 -2.60 4.20
N LEU A 92 3.45 -2.24 3.01
CA LEU A 92 2.07 -1.79 2.79
C LEU A 92 1.06 -2.88 3.16
N PHE A 93 1.27 -4.11 2.70
CA PHE A 93 0.37 -5.23 3.03
C PHE A 93 0.43 -5.56 4.52
N ALA A 94 1.62 -5.58 5.11
CA ALA A 94 1.80 -5.79 6.55
C ALA A 94 1.11 -4.70 7.38
N LEU A 95 1.21 -3.42 6.97
CA LEU A 95 0.55 -2.31 7.64
C LEU A 95 -0.97 -2.48 7.61
N ALA A 96 -1.52 -2.81 6.43
CA ALA A 96 -2.93 -3.13 6.24
C ALA A 96 -3.38 -4.39 6.99
N GLY A 97 -2.45 -5.25 7.43
CA GLY A 97 -2.77 -6.55 8.03
C GLY A 97 -3.29 -7.57 7.02
N LEU A 98 -2.89 -7.40 5.77
CA LEU A 98 -3.20 -8.34 4.69
C LEU A 98 -2.10 -9.40 4.58
N PRO A 99 -2.41 -10.59 4.03
CA PRO A 99 -1.38 -11.57 3.70
C PRO A 99 -0.37 -10.98 2.69
N PRO A 100 0.87 -11.50 2.63
CA PRO A 100 1.85 -11.07 1.64
C PRO A 100 1.28 -11.10 0.24
N ALA A 101 1.62 -10.11 -0.57
CA ALA A 101 1.13 -10.04 -1.94
C ALA A 101 1.56 -11.31 -2.71
N PRO A 102 0.65 -11.98 -3.43
CA PRO A 102 0.90 -13.28 -4.07
C PRO A 102 1.94 -13.24 -5.22
N PHE A 103 2.52 -12.08 -5.50
CA PHE A 103 3.47 -11.81 -6.57
C PHE A 103 4.84 -11.34 -6.07
N VAL A 104 5.13 -11.52 -4.77
CA VAL A 104 6.39 -11.17 -4.10
C VAL A 104 7.23 -12.42 -3.74
N VAL A 105 6.85 -13.61 -4.21
CA VAL A 105 7.64 -14.86 -4.08
C VAL A 105 8.35 -15.19 -5.38
#